data_AF-A0A0F7S2F1-F1
#
_entry.id   AF-A0A0F7S2F1-F1
#
_cell.length_a   1.000
_cell.length_b   1.000
_cell.length_c   1.000
_cell.angle_alpha   90.00
_cell.angle_beta   90.00
_cell.angle_gamma   90.00
#
_symmetry.space_group_name_H-M   'P 1'
#
loop_
_entity.id
_entity.type
_entity.pdbx_description
1 polymer ?
#
loop_
_entity_poly.entity_id
_entity_poly.type
_entity_poly.pdbx_seq_one_letter_code
_entity_poly.pdbx_strand_id
1 'polypeptide(L)'
;MSSSIYNLPFIRQTVSSLTGGKDPFHNLSWTALPLSLLLAALPHWYTIYLAESNKIQGGWSNVNPRFWVQSLIAKSTTTKLTPLELTILRGQSCQANAFENVPLFIASLVWANYTGLDVGTINRFVVGIGWIVSVWLKGAWKISPALK
;
A
#
# COMPACT_ATOMS: atom_id res chain seq x y z
N MET A 1 -12.96 24.61 2.58
CA MET A 1 -14.35 24.10 2.69
C MET A 1 -14.36 23.08 3.81
N SER A 2 -14.93 23.42 4.98
CA SER A 2 -15.02 22.51 6.12
C SER A 2 -15.96 21.36 5.79
N SER A 3 -15.42 20.16 5.63
CA SER A 3 -16.21 18.94 5.42
C SER A 3 -17.09 18.66 6.65
N SER A 4 -18.33 18.23 6.44
CA SER A 4 -19.36 18.02 7.46
C SER A 4 -18.96 17.10 8.63
N ILE A 5 -17.86 16.34 8.48
CA ILE A 5 -17.27 15.47 9.50
C ILE A 5 -16.66 16.30 10.67
N TYR A 6 -16.29 17.57 10.44
CA TYR A 6 -15.69 18.46 11.44
C TYR A 6 -16.69 19.11 12.41
N ASN A 7 -18.00 18.93 12.21
CA ASN A 7 -19.03 19.48 13.10
C ASN A 7 -19.27 18.63 14.36
N LEU A 8 -18.63 17.46 14.49
CA LEU A 8 -18.71 16.66 15.71
C LEU A 8 -17.73 17.21 16.76
N PRO A 9 -18.20 17.66 17.94
CA PRO A 9 -17.39 18.39 18.92
C PRO A 9 -16.18 17.58 19.42
N PHE A 10 -16.34 16.26 19.58
CA PHE A 10 -15.27 15.36 20.00
C PHE A 10 -14.16 15.21 18.95
N ILE A 11 -14.53 15.08 17.66
CA ILE A 11 -13.57 14.98 16.56
C ILE A 11 -12.84 16.31 16.41
N ARG A 12 -13.55 17.44 16.49
CA ARG A 12 -12.95 18.77 16.39
C ARG A 12 -11.91 19.02 17.48
N GLN A 13 -12.20 18.69 18.75
CA GLN A 13 -11.25 18.88 19.86
C GLN A 13 -10.02 17.99 19.75
N THR A 14 -10.22 16.70 19.46
CA THR A 14 -9.12 15.72 19.35
C THR A 14 -8.21 16.04 18.17
N VAL A 15 -8.80 16.44 17.06
CA VAL A 15 -8.01 16.75 15.88
C VAL A 15 -7.37 18.13 15.99
N SER A 16 -8.06 19.13 16.54
CA SER A 16 -7.50 20.46 16.84
C SER A 16 -6.27 20.40 17.75
N SER A 17 -6.29 19.56 18.79
CA SER A 17 -5.14 19.40 19.68
C SER A 17 -3.95 18.71 19.01
N LEU A 18 -4.20 17.78 18.09
CA LEU A 18 -3.17 17.12 17.28
C LEU A 18 -2.61 18.01 16.16
N THR A 19 -3.43 18.89 15.58
CA THR A 19 -3.06 19.73 14.43
C THR A 19 -2.70 21.17 14.81
N GLY A 20 -2.72 21.52 16.10
CA GLY A 20 -2.47 22.89 16.58
C GLY A 20 -3.51 23.90 16.07
N GLY A 21 -4.77 23.47 15.90
CA GLY A 21 -5.87 24.29 15.38
C GLY A 21 -5.91 24.45 13.87
N LYS A 22 -5.04 23.76 13.11
CA LYS A 22 -5.06 23.76 11.63
C LYS A 22 -6.00 22.69 11.08
N ASP A 23 -6.50 22.90 9.86
CA ASP A 23 -7.35 21.92 9.20
C ASP A 23 -6.63 20.55 9.11
N PRO A 24 -7.31 19.41 9.30
CA PRO A 24 -6.63 18.11 9.31
C PRO A 24 -6.20 17.65 7.91
N PHE A 25 -6.79 18.28 6.88
CA PHE A 25 -6.35 18.21 5.50
C PHE A 25 -5.27 19.26 5.17
N HIS A 26 -4.83 20.06 6.13
CA HIS A 26 -3.76 21.04 5.93
C HIS A 26 -2.44 20.33 5.68
N ASN A 27 -2.09 19.31 6.48
CA ASN A 27 -0.87 18.52 6.29
C ASN A 27 -1.21 17.03 6.15
N LEU A 28 -1.10 16.52 4.92
CA LEU A 28 -1.42 15.14 4.59
C LEU A 28 -0.37 14.14 5.09
N SER A 29 0.78 14.57 5.61
CA SER A 29 1.83 13.64 6.06
C SER A 29 1.36 12.70 7.17
N TRP A 30 0.47 13.17 8.05
CA TRP A 30 -0.05 12.39 9.18
C TRP A 30 -0.97 11.26 8.73
N THR A 31 -1.77 11.48 7.69
CA THR A 31 -2.65 10.46 7.11
C THR A 31 -1.92 9.60 6.07
N ALA A 32 -0.88 10.14 5.43
CA ALA A 32 -0.08 9.44 4.42
C ALA A 32 0.61 8.19 4.98
N LEU A 33 1.03 8.22 6.24
CA LEU A 33 1.66 7.08 6.91
C LEU A 33 0.77 5.84 6.95
N PRO A 34 -0.37 5.84 7.69
CA PRO A 34 -1.26 4.67 7.75
C PRO A 34 -1.86 4.36 6.37
N LEU A 35 -2.13 5.37 5.55
CA LEU A 35 -2.68 5.16 4.20
C LEU A 35 -1.68 4.42 3.30
N SER A 36 -0.38 4.76 3.35
CA SER A 36 0.63 4.10 2.52
C SER A 36 0.80 2.62 2.86
N LEU A 37 0.78 2.28 4.15
CA LEU A 37 0.82 0.89 4.63
C LEU A 37 -0.44 0.12 4.23
N LEU A 38 -1.61 0.74 4.38
CA LEU A 38 -2.87 0.13 3.97
C LEU A 38 -2.90 -0.14 2.47
N LEU A 39 -2.53 0.85 1.65
CA LEU A 39 -2.45 0.71 0.20
C LEU A 39 -1.43 -0.36 -0.23
N ALA A 40 -0.30 -0.48 0.47
CA ALA A 40 0.69 -1.53 0.25
C ALA A 40 0.16 -2.94 0.59
N ALA A 41 -0.73 -3.04 1.59
CA ALA A 41 -1.31 -4.32 2.03
C ALA A 41 -2.51 -4.80 1.20
N LEU A 42 -3.24 -3.90 0.52
CA LEU A 42 -4.45 -4.27 -0.25
C LEU A 42 -4.24 -5.40 -1.28
N PRO A 43 -3.16 -5.42 -2.09
CA PRO A 43 -2.93 -6.50 -3.06
C PRO A 43 -2.77 -7.87 -2.39
N HIS A 44 -2.22 -7.92 -1.17
CA HIS A 44 -2.04 -9.14 -0.42
C HIS A 44 -3.39 -9.71 0.03
N TRP A 45 -4.27 -8.90 0.64
CA TRP A 45 -5.60 -9.37 1.05
C TRP A 45 -6.46 -9.84 -0.13
N TYR A 46 -6.43 -9.11 -1.24
CA TYR A 46 -7.14 -9.49 -2.45
C TYR A 46 -6.67 -10.85 -2.99
N THR A 47 -5.35 -11.08 -3.01
CA THR A 47 -4.79 -12.33 -3.53
C THR A 47 -4.93 -13.51 -2.58
N ILE A 48 -4.97 -13.29 -1.26
CA ILE A 48 -5.37 -14.31 -0.28
C ILE A 48 -6.80 -14.78 -0.55
N TYR A 49 -7.73 -13.83 -0.72
CA TYR A 49 -9.12 -14.16 -1.02
C TYR A 49 -9.25 -15.00 -2.29
N LEU A 50 -8.51 -14.64 -3.35
CA LEU A 50 -8.50 -15.41 -4.60
C LEU A 50 -7.89 -16.82 -4.42
N ALA A 51 -6.77 -16.92 -3.70
CA ALA A 51 -6.11 -18.19 -3.44
C ALA A 51 -7.02 -19.15 -2.64
N GLU A 52 -7.71 -18.64 -1.63
CA GLU A 52 -8.58 -19.42 -0.76
C GLU A 52 -9.88 -19.84 -1.45
N SER A 53 -10.54 -18.91 -2.15
CA SER A 53 -11.80 -19.17 -2.87
C SER A 53 -11.64 -20.17 -4.02
N ASN A 54 -10.50 -20.14 -4.71
CA ASN A 54 -10.21 -21.03 -5.83
C ASN A 54 -9.38 -22.27 -5.43
N LYS A 55 -9.10 -22.43 -4.13
CA LYS A 55 -8.31 -23.56 -3.58
C LYS A 55 -6.97 -23.78 -4.29
N ILE A 56 -6.31 -22.69 -4.68
CA ILE A 56 -4.97 -22.74 -5.26
C ILE A 56 -4.00 -23.32 -4.24
N GLN A 57 -3.28 -24.38 -4.63
CA GLN A 57 -2.40 -25.14 -3.73
C GLN A 57 -3.10 -25.67 -2.46
N GLY A 58 -4.41 -25.96 -2.54
CA GLY A 58 -5.21 -26.40 -1.41
C GLY A 58 -5.82 -25.27 -0.57
N GLY A 59 -5.64 -24.01 -0.98
CA GLY A 59 -6.06 -22.83 -0.24
C GLY A 59 -4.85 -22.06 0.32
N TRP A 60 -5.12 -20.90 0.90
CA TRP A 60 -4.07 -20.07 1.48
C TRP A 60 -3.58 -20.64 2.81
N SER A 61 -2.27 -20.73 2.98
CA SER A 61 -1.66 -21.20 4.24
C SER A 61 -1.28 -20.03 5.15
N ASN A 62 -2.01 -19.86 6.26
CA ASN A 62 -1.64 -18.91 7.33
C ASN A 62 -0.48 -19.40 8.20
N VAL A 63 -0.15 -20.69 8.16
CA VAL A 63 0.94 -21.28 8.95
C VAL A 63 2.29 -20.86 8.35
N ASN A 64 2.42 -20.99 7.03
CA ASN A 64 3.68 -20.70 6.32
C ASN A 64 3.42 -19.89 5.03
N PRO A 65 2.96 -18.63 5.11
CA PRO A 65 2.55 -17.85 3.94
C PRO A 65 3.71 -17.57 2.97
N ARG A 66 4.93 -17.38 3.48
CA ARG A 66 6.12 -17.18 2.64
C ARG A 66 6.46 -18.42 1.82
N PHE A 67 6.39 -19.59 2.45
CA PHE A 67 6.63 -20.87 1.77
C PHE A 67 5.55 -21.14 0.72
N TRP A 68 4.30 -20.80 1.02
CA TRP A 68 3.20 -20.89 0.06
C TRP A 68 3.51 -20.10 -1.22
N VAL A 69 3.88 -18.82 -1.10
CA VAL A 69 4.27 -18.00 -2.26
C VAL A 69 5.49 -18.58 -3.00
N GLN A 70 6.51 -19.04 -2.27
CA GLN A 70 7.69 -19.68 -2.87
C GLN A 70 7.36 -20.94 -3.66
N SER A 71 6.44 -21.77 -3.17
CA SER A 71 6.00 -22.96 -3.89
C SER A 71 5.28 -22.61 -5.20
N LEU A 72 4.55 -21.49 -5.23
CA LEU A 72 3.90 -20.99 -6.44
C LEU A 72 4.93 -20.47 -7.45
N ILE A 73 6.00 -19.83 -6.97
CA ILE A 73 7.15 -19.44 -7.80
C ILE A 73 7.88 -20.67 -8.34
N ALA A 74 8.13 -21.69 -7.51
CA ALA A 74 8.77 -22.93 -7.94
C ALA A 74 7.93 -23.63 -9.02
N LYS A 75 6.60 -23.63 -8.87
CA LYS A 75 5.69 -24.15 -9.90
C LYS A 75 5.84 -23.42 -11.23
N SER A 76 6.05 -22.11 -11.23
CA SER A 76 6.21 -21.33 -12.47
C SER A 76 7.45 -21.72 -13.28
N THR A 77 8.45 -22.30 -12.62
CA THR A 77 9.70 -22.75 -13.25
C THR A 77 9.54 -24.10 -13.95
N THR A 78 8.62 -24.95 -13.48
CA THR A 78 8.41 -26.30 -14.02
C THR A 78 7.18 -26.41 -14.90
N THR A 79 6.14 -25.61 -14.63
CA THR A 79 4.87 -25.67 -15.33
C THR A 79 4.33 -24.27 -15.57
N LYS A 80 3.69 -24.07 -16.72
CA LYS A 80 3.05 -22.79 -17.03
C LYS A 80 1.94 -22.49 -16.02
N LEU A 81 2.05 -21.35 -15.35
CA LEU A 81 1.03 -20.90 -14.41
C LEU A 81 -0.27 -20.56 -15.13
N THR A 82 -1.39 -20.84 -14.47
CA THR A 82 -2.70 -20.34 -14.90
C THR A 82 -2.75 -18.81 -14.78
N PRO A 83 -3.63 -18.13 -15.54
CA PRO A 83 -3.80 -16.68 -15.43
C PRO A 83 -4.14 -16.21 -14.01
N LEU A 84 -4.87 -17.03 -13.26
CA LEU A 84 -5.23 -16.75 -11.88
C LEU A 84 -4.00 -16.83 -10.94
N GLU A 85 -3.22 -17.91 -11.02
CA GLU A 85 -1.99 -18.07 -10.23
C GLU A 85 -0.98 -16.96 -10.53
N LEU A 86 -0.86 -16.57 -11.79
CA LEU A 86 -0.04 -15.44 -12.21
C LEU A 86 -0.52 -14.13 -11.57
N THR A 87 -1.85 -13.92 -11.50
CA THR A 87 -2.44 -12.74 -10.85
C THR A 87 -2.15 -12.72 -9.35
N ILE A 88 -2.26 -13.88 -8.68
CA ILE A 88 -1.91 -14.03 -7.27
C ILE A 88 -0.43 -13.70 -7.04
N LEU A 89 0.46 -14.27 -7.85
CA LEU A 89 1.90 -14.05 -7.73
C LEU A 89 2.27 -12.57 -7.94
N ARG A 90 1.63 -11.90 -8.90
CA ARG A 90 1.80 -10.46 -9.12
C ARG A 90 1.35 -9.63 -7.92
N GLY A 91 0.21 -9.95 -7.31
CA GLY A 91 -0.27 -9.20 -6.15
C GLY A 91 0.62 -9.38 -4.92
N GLN A 92 1.14 -10.58 -4.69
CA GLN A 92 2.13 -10.82 -3.62
C GLN A 92 3.45 -10.08 -3.87
N SER A 93 3.94 -10.11 -5.11
CA SER A 93 5.14 -9.35 -5.52
C SER A 93 4.94 -7.83 -5.37
N CYS A 94 3.72 -7.35 -5.66
CA CYS A 94 3.36 -5.96 -5.51
C CYS A 94 3.43 -5.48 -4.06
N GLN A 95 2.93 -6.29 -3.12
CA GLN A 95 2.99 -6.00 -1.69
C GLN A 95 4.45 -5.99 -1.19
N ALA A 96 5.26 -6.97 -1.60
CA ALA A 96 6.68 -7.01 -1.26
C ALA A 96 7.42 -5.73 -1.72
N ASN A 97 7.29 -5.37 -3.00
CA ASN A 97 7.90 -4.16 -3.55
C ASN A 97 7.41 -2.88 -2.86
N ALA A 98 6.11 -2.79 -2.54
CA ALA A 98 5.58 -1.64 -1.83
C ALA A 98 6.18 -1.54 -0.41
N PHE A 99 6.24 -2.64 0.35
CA PHE A 99 6.79 -2.62 1.70
C PHE A 99 8.31 -2.39 1.77
N GLU A 100 9.07 -2.75 0.74
CA GLU A 100 10.50 -2.41 0.66
C GLU A 100 10.72 -0.89 0.56
N ASN A 101 9.80 -0.18 -0.08
CA ASN A 101 9.94 1.26 -0.32
C ASN A 101 9.20 2.14 0.69
N VAL A 102 8.16 1.64 1.37
CA VAL A 102 7.42 2.41 2.40
C VAL A 102 8.36 3.02 3.45
N PRO A 103 9.35 2.31 4.03
CA PRO A 103 10.26 2.91 5.01
C PRO A 103 10.98 4.17 4.52
N LEU A 104 11.40 4.21 3.24
CA LEU A 104 12.03 5.38 2.64
C LEU A 104 11.05 6.55 2.52
N PHE A 105 9.78 6.27 2.18
CA PHE A 105 8.73 7.27 2.17
C PHE A 105 8.46 7.85 3.56
N ILE A 106 8.37 6.98 4.59
CA ILE A 106 8.18 7.39 5.99
C ILE A 106 9.33 8.29 6.45
N ALA A 107 10.57 7.87 6.22
CA ALA A 107 11.75 8.64 6.60
C ALA A 107 11.76 10.03 5.92
N SER A 108 11.39 10.09 4.65
CA SER A 108 11.30 11.35 3.89
C SER A 108 10.25 12.31 4.48
N LEU A 109 9.08 11.78 4.87
CA LEU A 109 8.03 12.60 5.48
C LEU A 109 8.42 13.11 6.87
N VAL A 110 9.04 12.26 7.70
CA VAL A 110 9.53 12.65 9.02
C VAL A 110 10.59 13.74 8.88
N TRP A 111 11.54 13.57 7.95
CA TRP A 111 12.57 14.57 7.69
C TRP A 111 12.00 15.89 7.19
N ALA A 112 11.07 15.86 6.23
CA ALA A 112 10.45 17.08 5.69
C ALA A 112 9.68 17.87 6.77
N ASN A 113 8.99 17.18 7.68
CA ASN A 113 8.34 17.82 8.82
C ASN A 113 9.36 18.37 9.83
N TYR A 114 10.45 17.63 10.09
CA TYR A 114 11.53 18.06 10.98
C TYR A 114 12.24 19.33 10.48
N THR A 115 12.48 19.44 9.16
CA THR A 115 13.11 20.62 8.55
C THR A 115 12.17 21.81 8.37
N GLY A 116 10.89 21.67 8.72
CA GLY A 116 9.90 22.75 8.55
C GLY A 116 9.60 23.08 7.09
N LEU A 117 9.66 22.10 6.18
CA LEU A 117 9.38 22.32 4.76
C LEU A 117 7.95 22.83 4.57
N ASP A 118 7.74 23.66 3.55
CA ASP A 118 6.41 24.18 3.22
C ASP A 118 5.39 23.03 3.05
N VAL A 119 4.24 23.19 3.71
CA VAL A 119 3.19 22.17 3.76
C VAL A 119 2.60 21.93 2.37
N GLY A 120 2.54 22.95 1.51
CA GLY A 120 2.16 22.80 0.11
C GLY A 120 3.09 21.86 -0.65
N THR A 121 4.39 21.95 -0.38
CA THR A 121 5.40 21.04 -0.95
C THR A 121 5.24 19.61 -0.42
N ILE A 122 5.04 19.44 0.89
CA ILE A 122 4.81 18.13 1.50
C ILE A 122 3.54 17.48 0.92
N ASN A 123 2.44 18.21 0.80
CA ASN A 123 1.19 17.70 0.25
C ASN A 123 1.33 17.30 -1.23
N ARG A 124 2.04 18.11 -2.04
CA ARG A 124 2.35 17.76 -3.43
C ARG A 124 3.21 16.49 -3.52
N PHE A 125 4.17 16.33 -2.62
CA PHE A 125 4.98 15.12 -2.53
C PHE A 125 4.14 13.90 -2.13
N VAL A 126 3.25 14.02 -1.14
CA VAL A 126 2.33 12.95 -0.73
C VAL A 126 1.38 12.54 -1.86
N VAL A 127 0.76 13.50 -2.55
CA VAL A 127 -0.13 13.21 -3.69
C VAL A 127 0.66 12.64 -4.87
N GLY A 128 1.86 13.18 -5.15
CA GLY A 128 2.77 12.69 -6.17
C GLY A 128 3.26 11.26 -5.88
N ILE A 129 3.58 10.94 -4.63
CA ILE A 129 3.89 9.57 -4.23
C ILE A 129 2.66 8.69 -4.19
N GLY A 130 1.47 9.19 -3.87
CA GLY A 130 0.22 8.44 -4.06
C GLY A 130 0.06 7.98 -5.52
N TRP A 131 0.45 8.83 -6.47
CA TRP A 131 0.56 8.46 -7.88
C TRP A 131 1.68 7.43 -8.12
N ILE A 132 2.85 7.58 -7.51
CA ILE A 132 3.95 6.59 -7.63
C ILE A 132 3.57 5.23 -7.03
N VAL A 133 2.86 5.17 -5.90
CA VAL A 133 2.30 3.94 -5.33
C VAL A 133 1.28 3.34 -6.30
N SER A 134 0.44 4.16 -6.96
CA SER A 134 -0.42 3.68 -8.05
C SER A 134 0.38 3.16 -9.26
N VAL A 135 1.58 3.71 -9.51
CA VAL A 135 2.52 3.24 -10.53
C VAL A 135 3.25 1.96 -10.09
N TRP A 136 3.53 1.76 -8.81
CA TRP A 136 4.06 0.50 -8.28
C TRP A 136 3.03 -0.62 -8.37
N LEU A 137 1.76 -0.30 -8.06
CA LEU A 137 0.61 -1.17 -8.30
C LEU A 137 0.45 -1.49 -9.80
N LYS A 138 0.53 -0.49 -10.68
CA LYS A 138 0.45 -0.66 -12.15
C LYS A 138 1.66 -1.40 -12.75
N GLY A 139 2.86 -1.13 -12.25
CA GLY A 139 4.11 -1.74 -12.67
C GLY A 139 4.11 -3.23 -12.35
N ALA A 140 3.75 -3.61 -11.11
CA ALA A 140 3.56 -5.01 -10.75
C ALA A 140 2.48 -5.72 -11.59
N TRP A 141 1.45 -4.99 -12.04
CA TRP A 141 0.44 -5.49 -12.98
C TRP A 141 0.96 -5.63 -14.43
N LYS A 142 1.84 -4.73 -14.88
CA LYS A 142 2.34 -4.63 -16.26
C LYS A 142 3.67 -5.34 -16.54
N ILE A 143 4.50 -5.70 -15.55
CA ILE A 143 5.84 -6.31 -15.77
C ILE A 143 5.76 -7.78 -16.26
N SER A 144 4.57 -8.36 -16.37
CA SER A 144 4.39 -9.76 -16.74
C SER A 144 4.31 -10.15 -18.25
N PRO A 145 4.58 -9.31 -19.27
CA PRO A 145 4.93 -9.85 -20.58
C PRO A 145 6.36 -10.43 -20.61
N ALA A 146 7.17 -10.22 -19.56
CA ALA A 146 8.54 -10.75 -19.44
C ALA A 146 8.64 -12.14 -18.77
N LEU A 147 7.51 -12.69 -18.28
CA LEU A 147 7.43 -14.09 -17.80
C LEU A 147 6.70 -14.97 -18.83
N LYS A 148 7.06 -14.80 -20.11
CA LYS A 148 6.61 -15.68 -21.20
C LYS A 148 7.51 -16.90 -21.28
#